data_AF-A0A2V8G1E9-F1
#
_entry.id   AF-A0A2V8G1E9-F1
#
_cell.length_a   1.000
_cell.length_b   1.000
_cell.length_c   1.000
_cell.angle_alpha   90.00
_cell.angle_beta   90.00
_cell.angle_gamma   90.00
#
_symmetry.space_group_name_H-M   'P 1'
#
loop_
_entity.id
_entity.type
_entity.pdbx_description
1 polymer ?
#
loop_
_entity_poly.entity_id
_entity_poly.type
_entity_poly.pdbx_seq_one_letter_code
_entity_poly.pdbx_strand_id
1 'polypeptide(L)' 'MWCERLMTIVTSLAHDFDPSVWGTYRPSIFEWTIVGGSISWFLFWYLLLIGHIPAVPIAETKQNLLESHRG' A
#
# COMPACT_ATOMS: atom_id res chain seq x y z
N MET A 1 -4.27 -7.72 4.35
CA MET A 1 -5.11 -6.50 4.33
C MET A 1 -5.76 -6.25 2.98
N TRP A 2 -5.01 -6.11 1.87
CA TRP A 2 -5.63 -5.77 0.57
C TRP A 2 -6.60 -6.85 0.07
N CYS A 3 -6.21 -8.13 0.06
CA CYS A 3 -7.11 -9.23 -0.31
C CYS A 3 -8.33 -9.32 0.61
N GLU A 4 -8.16 -9.11 1.92
CA GLU A 4 -9.27 -9.07 2.89
C GLU A 4 -10.27 -7.97 2.51
N ARG A 5 -9.79 -6.76 2.19
CA ARG A 5 -10.64 -5.65 1.79
C ARG A 5 -11.33 -5.92 0.44
N LEU A 6 -10.62 -6.48 -0.54
CA LEU A 6 -11.22 -6.87 -1.81
C LEU A 6 -12.35 -7.88 -1.62
N MET A 7 -12.11 -8.93 -0.85
CA MET A 7 -13.10 -9.96 -0.63
C MET A 7 -14.33 -9.39 0.07
N THR A 8 -14.17 -8.59 1.13
CA THR A 8 -15.29 -7.95 1.83
C THR A 8 -16.11 -7.05 0.90
N ILE A 9 -15.47 -6.22 0.07
CA ILE A 9 -16.19 -5.33 -0.85
C ILE A 9 -16.94 -6.14 -1.91
N VAL A 10 -16.29 -7.12 -2.53
CA VAL A 10 -16.87 -7.92 -3.61
C VAL A 10 -18.02 -8.78 -3.11
N THR A 11 -17.87 -9.47 -1.97
CA THR A 11 -18.93 -10.32 -1.43
C THR A 11 -20.10 -9.49 -0.88
N SER A 12 -19.83 -8.33 -0.29
CA SER A 12 -20.88 -7.42 0.18
C SER A 12 -21.73 -6.88 -0.96
N LEU A 13 -21.17 -6.69 -2.16
CA LEU A 13 -21.91 -6.21 -3.34
C LEU A 13 -22.51 -7.33 -4.20
N ALA A 14 -22.07 -8.59 -4.03
CA ALA A 14 -22.53 -9.70 -4.86
C ALA A 14 -24.00 -10.07 -4.63
N HIS A 15 -24.49 -9.92 -3.40
CA HIS A 15 -25.89 -10.11 -3.01
C HIS A 15 -26.44 -8.85 -2.36
N ASP A 16 -27.06 -8.01 -3.17
CA ASP A 16 -27.79 -6.83 -2.72
C ASP A 16 -29.27 -7.16 -2.45
N PHE A 17 -30.06 -6.17 -2.00
CA PHE A 17 -31.45 -6.35 -1.57
C PHE A 17 -32.37 -6.87 -2.68
N ASP A 18 -32.13 -6.46 -3.92
CA ASP A 18 -32.88 -6.92 -5.08
C ASP A 18 -32.23 -8.16 -5.74
N PRO A 19 -32.93 -9.30 -5.86
CA PRO A 19 -32.37 -10.53 -6.42
C PRO A 19 -32.09 -10.47 -7.93
N SER A 20 -32.70 -9.53 -8.66
CA SER A 20 -32.56 -9.45 -10.12
C SER A 20 -31.23 -8.84 -10.57
N VAL A 21 -30.55 -8.11 -9.66
CA VAL A 21 -29.27 -7.43 -9.93
C VAL A 21 -28.04 -8.18 -9.43
N TRP A 22 -28.22 -9.40 -8.90
CA TRP A 22 -27.11 -10.21 -8.43
C TRP A 22 -26.11 -10.48 -9.55
N GLY A 23 -24.84 -10.26 -9.24
CA GLY A 23 -23.77 -10.32 -10.21
C GLY A 23 -22.46 -10.77 -9.58
N THR A 24 -21.57 -11.33 -10.41
CA THR A 24 -20.22 -11.71 -9.98
C THR A 24 -19.20 -10.72 -10.54
N TYR A 25 -18.38 -10.15 -9.65
CA TYR A 25 -17.28 -9.29 -10.05
C TYR A 25 -16.19 -10.11 -10.76
N ARG A 26 -15.80 -9.67 -11.95
CA ARG A 26 -14.68 -10.23 -12.72
C ARG A 26 -13.73 -9.09 -13.08
N PRO A 27 -12.53 -9.03 -12.48
CA PRO A 27 -11.63 -7.92 -12.69
C PRO A 27 -11.13 -7.91 -14.14
N SER A 28 -11.14 -6.73 -14.74
CA SER A 28 -10.59 -6.47 -16.06
C SER A 28 -9.06 -6.37 -16.03
N ILE A 29 -8.42 -6.57 -17.19
CA ILE A 29 -6.97 -6.41 -17.35
C ILE A 29 -6.53 -5.01 -16.87
N PHE A 30 -7.35 -3.98 -17.12
CA PHE A 30 -7.01 -2.60 -16.77
C PHE A 30 -6.93 -2.39 -15.26
N GLU A 31 -7.83 -3.01 -14.48
CA GLU A 31 -7.83 -2.91 -13.02
C GLU A 31 -6.54 -3.50 -12.44
N TRP A 32 -6.09 -4.64 -12.97
CA TRP A 32 -4.81 -5.24 -12.59
C TRP A 32 -3.61 -4.35 -12.94
N THR A 33 -3.63 -3.72 -14.12
CA THR A 33 -2.55 -2.79 -14.50
C THR A 33 -2.51 -1.55 -13.64
N ILE A 34 -3.64 -1.06 -13.14
CA ILE A 34 -3.69 0.11 -12.24
C ILE A 34 -3.13 -0.27 -10.87
N VAL A 35 -3.49 -1.45 -10.34
CA VAL A 35 -2.94 -1.95 -9.07
C VAL A 35 -1.42 -2.12 -9.19
N GLY A 36 -0.94 -2.82 -10.23
CA GLY A 36 0.50 -3.00 -10.46
C GLY A 36 1.22 -1.67 -10.76
N GLY A 37 0.57 -0.77 -11.49
CA GLY A 37 1.06 0.56 -11.82
C GLY A 37 1.22 1.43 -10.58
N SER A 38 0.28 1.40 -9.64
CA SER A 38 0.36 2.15 -8.38
C SER A 38 1.54 1.71 -7.52
N ILE A 39 1.83 0.40 -7.46
CA ILE A 39 2.99 -0.15 -6.76
C ILE A 39 4.28 0.31 -7.44
N SER A 40 4.32 0.22 -8.77
CA SER A 40 5.49 0.62 -9.57
C SER A 40 5.75 2.12 -9.47
N TRP A 41 4.71 2.95 -9.48
CA TRP A 41 4.80 4.40 -9.36
C TRP A 41 5.30 4.83 -7.99
N PHE A 42 4.79 4.21 -6.93
CA PHE A 42 5.29 4.43 -5.58
C PHE A 42 6.77 4.04 -5.46
N LEU A 43 7.13 2.84 -5.94
CA LEU A 43 8.52 2.36 -5.89
C LEU A 43 9.45 3.21 -6.74
N PHE A 44 9.01 3.68 -7.91
CA PHE A 44 9.79 4.56 -8.77
C PHE A 44 10.21 5.84 -8.03
N TRP A 45 9.26 6.52 -7.39
CA TRP A 45 9.56 7.71 -6.59
C TRP A 45 10.34 7.38 -5.32
N TYR A 46 10.01 6.30 -4.63
CA TYR A 46 10.73 5.85 -3.44
C TYR A 46 12.22 5.59 -3.74
N LEU A 47 12.53 4.89 -4.84
CA LEU A 47 13.89 4.60 -5.26
C LEU A 47 14.65 5.85 -5.72
N LEU A 48 13.96 6.83 -6.30
CA LEU A 48 14.57 8.13 -6.57
C LEU A 48 14.93 8.83 -5.25
N LEU A 49 14.05 8.82 -4.25
CA LEU A 49 14.24 9.56 -3.01
C LEU A 49 15.25 8.92 -2.05
N ILE A 50 15.34 7.59 -1.98
CA ILE A 50 16.22 6.89 -1.03
C ILE A 50 17.71 7.22 -1.23
N GLY A 51 18.12 7.55 -2.45
CA GLY A 51 19.47 8.00 -2.75
C GLY A 51 19.71 9.49 -2.52
N HIS A 52 18.66 10.31 -2.54
CA HIS A 52 18.78 11.77 -2.43
C HIS A 52 18.57 12.29 -1.00
N ILE A 53 17.79 11.58 -0.17
CA ILE A 53 17.43 12.01 1.19
C ILE A 53 17.86 10.92 2.17
N PRO A 54 18.57 11.25 3.27
CA PRO A 54 18.91 10.27 4.28
C PRO A 54 17.63 9.68 4.90
N ALA A 55 17.45 8.36 4.75
CA ALA A 55 16.28 7.65 5.27
C ALA A 55 16.24 7.58 6.81
N VAL A 56 17.39 7.75 7.46
CA VAL A 56 17.51 7.74 8.92
C VAL A 56 17.76 9.17 9.42
N PRO A 57 16.98 9.64 10.41
CA PRO A 57 17.16 10.98 10.98
C PRO A 57 18.47 11.04 11.77
N ILE A 58 19.49 11.72 11.19
CA ILE A 58 20.85 11.78 11.73
C ILE A 58 20.90 12.46 13.12
N ALA A 59 20.06 13.45 13.37
CA ALA A 59 20.02 14.17 14.65
C ALA A 59 19.65 13.25 15.82
N GLU A 60 18.53 12.53 15.69
CA GLU A 60 18.06 11.56 16.68
C GLU A 60 19.04 10.40 16.85
N THR A 61 19.59 9.85 15.75
CA THR A 61 20.59 8.78 15.82
C THR A 61 21.84 9.20 16.57
N LYS A 62 22.29 10.44 16.38
CA LYS A 62 23.46 10.97 17.09
C LYS A 62 23.18 11.15 18.59
N GLN A 63 21.99 11.60 18.97
CA GLN A 63 21.60 11.73 20.38
C GLN A 63 21.55 10.36 21.08
N ASN A 64 20.93 9.36 20.45
CA ASN A 64 20.86 8.00 21.01
C ASN A 64 22.25 7.37 21.22
N LEU A 65 23.18 7.60 20.30
CA LEU A 65 24.55 7.11 20.43
C LEU A 65 25.29 7.76 21.61
N LEU A 66 25.09 9.08 21.81
CA LEU A 66 25.71 9.82 22.91
C LEU A 66 25.15 9.39 24.27
N GLU A 67 23.85 9.11 24.35
CA GLU A 67 23.21 8.59 25.56
C GLU A 67 23.70 7.19 25.91
N SER A 68 23.83 6.31 24.90
CA SER A 68 24.40 4.97 25.09
C SER A 68 25.85 4.98 25.58
N HIS A 69 26.65 6.00 25.23
CA HIS A 69 28.05 6.12 25.67
C HIS A 69 28.21 6.74 27.07
N ARG A 70 27.13 7.24 27.67
CA ARG A 70 27.14 7.97 28.94
C ARG A 70 26.66 7.11 30.13
N GLY A 71 26.27 5.86 29.88
CA GLY A 71 25.92 4.84 30.88
C GLY A 71 27.02 3.84 31.16
#